data_AF-A0A2V8J646-F1
#
_entry.id   AF-A0A2V8J646-F1
#
_cell.length_a   1.000
_cell.length_b   1.000
_cell.length_c   1.000
_cell.angle_alpha   90.00
_cell.angle_beta   90.00
_cell.angle_gamma   90.00
#
_symmetry.space_group_name_H-M   'P 1'
#
loop_
_entity.id
_entity.type
_entity.pdbx_description
1 polymer ?
#
loop_
_entity_poly.entity_id
_entity_poly.type
_entity_poly.pdbx_seq_one_letter_code
_entity_poly.pdbx_strand_id
1 'polypeptide(L)'
;PEHWLDIRPFRMAFTPRNINVEEAEAEMKAAWSRSYDPQAIATALQKIAHRPFKERAVMLFARLAFRGIYFPQMRRRDWVRLLVANRKNLLRLLAEARVEYRKQQNPAPREPILISGPMVSSEVEKASGLLKKETTSS
;
A
#
# COMPACT_ATOMS: atom_id res chain seq x y z
N PRO A 1 -4.80 -1.24 -37.02
CA PRO A 1 -4.83 -0.79 -35.60
C PRO A 1 -5.78 -1.64 -34.72
N GLU A 2 -5.63 -2.97 -34.79
CA GLU A 2 -6.30 -3.95 -33.91
C GLU A 2 -5.30 -4.94 -33.28
N HIS A 3 -3.99 -4.72 -33.46
CA HIS A 3 -2.94 -5.62 -32.98
C HIS A 3 -2.90 -5.77 -31.44
N TRP A 4 -3.61 -4.91 -30.71
CA TRP A 4 -3.74 -4.92 -29.26
C TRP A 4 -4.85 -5.84 -28.76
N LEU A 5 -5.77 -6.29 -29.64
CA LEU A 5 -6.78 -7.30 -29.33
C LEU A 5 -6.22 -8.72 -29.50
N ASP A 6 -5.18 -8.88 -30.31
CA ASP A 6 -4.51 -10.16 -30.61
C ASP A 6 -3.37 -10.48 -29.62
N ILE A 7 -3.46 -9.96 -28.39
CA ILE A 7 -2.54 -10.34 -27.31
C ILE A 7 -2.84 -11.79 -26.94
N ARG A 8 -2.13 -12.71 -27.58
CA ARG A 8 -2.13 -14.11 -27.21
C ARG A 8 -1.61 -14.21 -25.77
N PRO A 9 -2.29 -14.94 -24.87
CA PRO A 9 -1.84 -15.11 -23.49
C PRO A 9 -0.42 -15.69 -23.50
N PHE A 10 0.45 -15.12 -22.65
CA PHE A 10 1.89 -15.37 -22.55
C PHE A 10 2.34 -16.72 -23.11
N ARG A 11 2.68 -16.76 -24.40
CA ARG A 11 3.44 -17.87 -25.00
C ARG A 11 4.90 -17.50 -24.96
N MET A 12 5.76 -18.45 -24.62
CA MET A 12 7.20 -18.20 -24.64
C MET A 12 7.61 -17.90 -26.09
N ALA A 13 8.12 -16.69 -26.33
CA ALA A 13 8.56 -16.26 -27.66
C ALA A 13 9.90 -16.92 -28.07
N PHE A 14 10.60 -17.53 -27.12
CA PHE A 14 11.89 -18.18 -27.31
C PHE A 14 11.89 -19.55 -26.62
N THR A 15 12.47 -20.56 -27.27
CA THR A 15 12.62 -21.92 -26.71
C THR A 15 13.80 -21.92 -25.74
N PRO A 16 13.57 -22.12 -24.43
CA PRO A 16 14.66 -22.19 -23.48
C PRO A 16 15.58 -23.37 -23.81
N ARG A 17 16.89 -23.22 -23.56
CA ARG A 17 17.90 -24.20 -24.01
C ARG A 17 17.72 -25.61 -23.42
N ASN A 18 17.13 -25.70 -22.22
CA ASN A 18 17.10 -26.93 -21.41
C ASN A 18 15.68 -27.46 -21.13
N ILE A 19 14.62 -26.77 -21.58
CA ILE A 19 13.23 -27.12 -21.26
C ILE A 19 12.33 -26.78 -22.45
N ASN A 20 11.30 -27.59 -22.70
CA ASN A 20 10.35 -27.32 -23.78
C ASN A 20 9.53 -26.04 -23.50
N VAL A 21 9.08 -25.35 -24.55
CA VAL A 21 8.20 -24.17 -24.48
C VAL A 21 6.96 -24.47 -23.61
N GLU A 22 6.33 -25.61 -23.84
CA GLU A 22 5.12 -26.02 -23.12
C GLU A 22 5.37 -26.30 -21.63
N GLU A 23 6.54 -26.87 -21.33
CA GLU A 23 6.95 -27.20 -19.97
C GLU A 23 7.32 -25.93 -19.19
N ALA A 24 8.02 -24.99 -19.84
CA ALA A 24 8.29 -23.67 -19.29
C ALA A 24 6.99 -22.86 -19.03
N GLU A 25 6.01 -22.94 -19.94
CA GLU A 25 4.69 -22.34 -19.72
C GLU A 25 3.94 -22.98 -18.56
N ALA A 26 4.03 -24.31 -18.40
CA ALA A 26 3.42 -25.03 -17.30
C ALA A 26 4.06 -24.64 -15.94
N GLU A 27 5.39 -24.56 -15.88
CA GLU A 27 6.13 -24.11 -14.69
C GLU A 27 5.76 -22.68 -14.31
N MET A 28 5.71 -21.78 -15.29
CA MET A 28 5.31 -20.38 -15.07
C MET A 28 3.89 -20.30 -14.48
N LYS A 29 2.92 -21.03 -15.07
CA LYS A 29 1.55 -21.11 -14.55
C LYS A 29 1.50 -21.67 -13.13
N ALA A 30 2.29 -22.71 -12.84
CA ALA A 30 2.38 -23.31 -11.52
C ALA A 30 2.99 -22.34 -10.48
N ALA A 31 4.07 -21.66 -10.84
CA ALA A 31 4.75 -20.68 -10.01
C ALA A 31 3.85 -19.48 -9.70
N TRP A 32 3.13 -18.96 -10.70
CA TRP A 32 2.14 -17.91 -10.50
C TRP A 32 0.99 -18.39 -9.63
N SER A 33 0.47 -19.60 -9.84
CA SER A 33 -0.63 -20.12 -9.04
C SER A 33 -0.24 -20.25 -7.57
N ARG A 34 1.00 -20.67 -7.30
CA ARG A 34 1.58 -20.72 -5.95
C ARG A 34 1.76 -19.32 -5.36
N SER A 35 2.22 -18.35 -6.16
CA SER A 35 2.50 -16.98 -5.70
C SER A 35 1.23 -16.22 -5.31
N TYR A 36 0.11 -16.52 -5.96
CA TYR A 36 -1.19 -15.89 -5.69
C TYR A 36 -2.17 -16.80 -4.94
N ASP A 37 -1.67 -17.88 -4.32
CA ASP A 37 -2.46 -18.73 -3.42
C ASP A 37 -2.84 -17.95 -2.13
N PRO A 38 -4.01 -18.21 -1.51
CA PRO A 38 -4.40 -17.51 -0.29
C PRO A 38 -3.37 -17.61 0.84
N GLN A 39 -2.64 -18.73 0.93
CA GLN A 39 -1.59 -18.89 1.93
C GLN A 39 -0.38 -18.02 1.62
N ALA A 40 0.02 -17.92 0.34
CA ALA A 40 1.11 -17.04 -0.08
C ALA A 40 0.76 -15.56 0.14
N ILE A 41 -0.49 -15.17 -0.14
CA ILE A 41 -1.00 -13.82 0.14
C ILE A 41 -0.96 -13.55 1.66
N ALA A 42 -1.39 -14.50 2.50
CA ALA A 42 -1.35 -14.37 3.95
C ALA A 42 0.08 -14.16 4.46
N THR A 43 1.03 -14.99 4.02
CA THR A 43 2.45 -14.87 4.39
C THR A 43 3.02 -13.54 3.94
N ALA A 44 2.68 -13.08 2.74
CA ALA A 44 3.14 -11.78 2.25
C ALA A 44 2.57 -10.62 3.08
N LEU A 45 1.29 -10.68 3.46
CA LEU A 45 0.66 -9.70 4.35
C LEU A 45 1.28 -9.70 5.75
N GLN A 46 1.63 -10.87 6.28
CA GLN A 46 2.35 -10.97 7.56
C GLN A 46 3.72 -10.29 7.50
N LYS A 47 4.48 -10.48 6.41
CA LYS A 47 5.79 -9.82 6.23
C LYS A 47 5.70 -8.30 6.25
N ILE A 48 4.61 -7.75 5.70
CA ILE A 48 4.36 -6.30 5.70
C ILE A 48 3.45 -5.85 6.84
N ALA A 49 3.22 -6.66 7.88
CA ALA A 49 2.31 -6.31 8.96
C ALA A 49 2.72 -5.03 9.71
N HIS A 50 4.02 -4.70 9.71
CA HIS A 50 4.57 -3.47 10.30
C HIS A 50 4.27 -2.19 9.49
N ARG A 51 3.84 -2.33 8.22
CA ARG A 51 3.51 -1.20 7.34
C ARG A 51 2.12 -0.63 7.65
N PRO A 52 1.87 0.65 7.33
CA PRO A 52 0.57 1.27 7.56
C PRO A 52 -0.55 0.52 6.82
N PHE A 53 -1.76 0.58 7.39
CA PHE A 53 -2.93 -0.14 6.90
C PHE A 53 -3.17 0.06 5.39
N LYS A 54 -3.04 1.30 4.90
CA LYS A 54 -3.26 1.65 3.49
C LYS A 54 -2.34 0.87 2.54
N GLU A 55 -1.06 0.76 2.87
CA GLU A 55 -0.09 0.00 2.06
C GLU A 55 -0.44 -1.49 2.01
N ARG A 56 -0.83 -2.07 3.15
CA ARG A 56 -1.23 -3.48 3.24
C ARG A 56 -2.51 -3.76 2.43
N ALA A 57 -3.47 -2.82 2.47
CA ALA A 57 -4.70 -2.92 1.69
C ALA A 57 -4.42 -2.88 0.18
N VAL A 58 -3.64 -1.90 -0.30
CA VAL A 58 -3.23 -1.80 -1.70
C VAL A 58 -2.53 -3.08 -2.15
N MET A 59 -1.63 -3.62 -1.33
CA MET A 59 -0.91 -4.85 -1.64
C MET A 59 -1.84 -6.07 -1.77
N LEU A 60 -2.84 -6.19 -0.90
CA LEU A 60 -3.86 -7.25 -1.00
C LEU A 60 -4.65 -7.10 -2.30
N PHE A 61 -5.20 -5.92 -2.58
CA PHE A 61 -6.00 -5.68 -3.79
C PHE A 61 -5.18 -5.88 -5.07
N ALA A 62 -3.93 -5.42 -5.10
CA ALA A 62 -3.03 -5.64 -6.22
C ALA A 62 -2.84 -7.14 -6.50
N ARG A 63 -2.58 -7.95 -5.46
CA ARG A 63 -2.43 -9.41 -5.62
C ARG A 63 -3.70 -10.10 -6.13
N LEU A 64 -4.88 -9.66 -5.70
CA LEU A 64 -6.15 -10.19 -6.19
C LEU A 64 -6.41 -9.78 -7.66
N ALA A 65 -6.13 -8.52 -8.01
CA ALA A 65 -6.27 -8.00 -9.36
C ALA A 65 -5.32 -8.71 -10.35
N PHE A 66 -4.04 -8.86 -9.99
CA PHE A 66 -3.07 -9.58 -10.83
C PHE A 66 -3.47 -11.03 -11.04
N ARG A 67 -4.00 -11.73 -10.02
CA ARG A 67 -4.52 -13.09 -10.22
C ARG A 67 -5.61 -13.14 -11.29
N GLY A 68 -6.51 -12.17 -11.34
CA GLY A 68 -7.57 -12.10 -12.36
C GLY A 68 -7.09 -11.76 -13.77
N ILE A 69 -5.91 -11.12 -13.92
CA ILE A 69 -5.32 -10.79 -15.21
C ILE A 69 -4.51 -11.99 -15.76
N TYR A 70 -3.72 -12.66 -14.91
CA TYR A 70 -2.83 -13.75 -15.33
C TYR A 70 -3.53 -15.10 -15.48
N PHE A 71 -4.58 -15.34 -14.71
CA PHE A 71 -5.44 -16.51 -14.86
C PHE A 71 -6.75 -16.00 -15.46
N PRO A 72 -7.23 -16.54 -16.60
CA PRO A 72 -8.49 -16.11 -17.21
C PRO A 72 -9.68 -16.49 -16.30
N GLN A 73 -9.82 -15.78 -15.19
CA GLN A 73 -10.91 -15.84 -14.21
C GLN A 73 -11.87 -14.70 -14.54
N MET A 74 -12.51 -14.79 -15.71
CA MET A 74 -13.46 -13.78 -16.16
C MET A 74 -14.90 -14.02 -15.66
N ARG A 75 -15.19 -15.15 -15.00
CA ARG A 75 -16.54 -15.42 -14.47
C ARG A 75 -16.66 -14.89 -13.05
N ARG A 76 -17.77 -14.21 -12.75
CA ARG A 76 -18.10 -13.70 -11.40
C ARG A 76 -17.98 -14.77 -10.30
N ARG A 77 -18.32 -16.02 -10.63
CA ARG A 77 -18.18 -17.19 -9.74
C ARG A 77 -16.74 -17.51 -9.34
N ASP A 78 -15.77 -17.28 -10.21
CA ASP A 78 -14.36 -17.52 -9.92
C ASP A 78 -13.82 -16.45 -8.97
N TRP A 79 -14.28 -15.20 -9.14
CA TRP A 79 -14.04 -14.12 -8.19
C TRP A 79 -14.68 -14.38 -6.83
N VAL A 80 -15.93 -14.84 -6.79
CA VAL A 80 -16.59 -15.22 -5.53
C VAL A 80 -15.82 -16.33 -4.82
N ARG A 81 -15.43 -17.39 -5.55
CA ARG A 81 -14.62 -18.48 -5.00
C ARG A 81 -13.28 -17.97 -4.45
N LEU A 82 -12.63 -17.04 -5.16
CA LEU A 82 -11.37 -16.44 -4.77
C LEU A 82 -11.51 -15.56 -3.52
N LEU A 83 -12.59 -14.77 -3.42
CA LEU A 83 -12.92 -13.99 -2.21
C LEU A 83 -13.23 -14.91 -1.03
N VAL A 84 -13.99 -15.99 -1.23
CA VAL A 84 -14.30 -16.99 -0.19
C VAL A 84 -13.05 -17.73 0.27
N ALA A 85 -12.10 -18.02 -0.64
CA ALA A 85 -10.83 -18.63 -0.30
C ALA A 85 -9.93 -17.67 0.51
N ASN A 86 -9.98 -16.37 0.20
CA ASN A 86 -9.24 -15.32 0.92
C ASN A 86 -10.01 -14.69 2.10
N ARG A 87 -11.18 -15.24 2.47
CA ARG A 87 -12.08 -14.63 3.47
C ARG A 87 -11.39 -14.29 4.79
N LYS A 88 -10.47 -15.14 5.26
CA LYS A 88 -9.73 -14.91 6.51
C LYS A 88 -8.84 -13.65 6.42
N ASN A 89 -8.12 -13.48 5.32
CA ASN A 89 -7.28 -12.31 5.06
C ASN A 89 -8.15 -11.04 4.92
N LEU A 90 -9.26 -11.13 4.18
CA LEU A 90 -10.21 -10.03 4.02
C LEU A 90 -10.83 -9.61 5.36
N LEU A 91 -11.36 -10.55 6.13
CA LEU A 91 -12.01 -10.27 7.41
C LEU A 91 -11.03 -9.66 8.41
N ARG A 92 -9.78 -10.13 8.45
CA ARG A 92 -8.73 -9.52 9.28
C ARG A 92 -8.47 -8.07 8.87
N LEU A 93 -8.32 -7.82 7.56
CA LEU A 93 -8.12 -6.46 7.07
C LEU A 93 -9.33 -5.56 7.31
N LEU A 94 -10.55 -6.08 7.20
CA LEU A 94 -11.79 -5.35 7.49
C LEU A 94 -11.92 -5.01 8.99
N ALA A 95 -11.52 -5.93 9.87
CA ALA A 95 -11.48 -5.67 11.30
C ALA A 95 -10.47 -4.56 11.64
N GLU A 96 -9.28 -4.61 11.03
CA GLU A 96 -8.27 -3.56 11.15
C GLU A 96 -8.78 -2.22 10.58
N ALA A 97 -9.47 -2.24 9.43
CA ALA A 97 -10.08 -1.06 8.82
C ALA A 97 -11.10 -0.40 9.75
N ARG A 98 -11.93 -1.20 10.44
CA ARG A 98 -12.93 -0.69 11.39
C ARG A 98 -12.28 -0.06 12.63
N VAL A 99 -11.16 -0.62 13.10
CA VAL A 99 -10.38 -0.01 14.19
C VAL A 99 -9.78 1.31 13.74
N GLU A 100 -9.16 1.34 12.56
CA GLU A 100 -8.54 2.54 12.02
C GLU A 100 -9.55 3.65 11.71
N TYR A 101 -10.72 3.28 11.18
CA TYR A 101 -11.83 4.21 10.94
C TYR A 101 -12.32 4.84 12.25
N ARG A 102 -12.45 4.05 13.32
CA ARG A 102 -12.81 4.59 14.66
C ARG A 102 -11.74 5.53 15.21
N LYS A 103 -10.46 5.25 15.01
CA LYS A 103 -9.35 6.15 15.40
C LYS A 103 -9.38 7.47 14.63
N GLN A 104 -9.75 7.44 13.35
CA GLN A 104 -9.88 8.66 12.55
C GLN A 104 -11.11 9.50 12.94
N GLN A 105 -12.20 8.87 13.40
CA GLN A 105 -13.39 9.57 13.89
C GLN A 105 -13.20 10.18 15.29
N ASN A 106 -12.33 9.61 16.12
CA ASN A 106 -11.94 10.18 17.40
C ASN A 106 -10.45 10.50 17.39
N PRO A 107 -10.00 11.51 16.62
CA PRO A 107 -8.62 11.94 16.68
C PRO A 107 -8.36 12.37 18.13
N ALA A 108 -7.34 11.80 18.78
CA ALA A 108 -6.87 12.31 20.06
C ALA A 108 -6.70 13.84 19.92
N PRO A 109 -7.05 14.63 20.95
CA PRO A 109 -6.81 16.06 20.93
C PRO A 109 -5.39 16.26 20.43
N ARG A 110 -5.23 16.89 19.27
CA ARG A 110 -3.90 17.23 18.77
C ARG A 110 -3.30 18.06 19.88
N GLU A 111 -2.25 17.57 20.52
CA GLU A 111 -1.48 18.45 21.40
C GLU A 111 -1.17 19.68 20.55
N PRO A 112 -1.57 20.88 21.00
CA PRO A 112 -1.28 22.08 20.26
C PRO A 112 0.21 22.02 19.99
N ILE A 113 0.58 22.15 18.71
CA ILE A 113 1.96 22.36 18.33
C ILE A 113 2.33 23.63 19.10
N LEU A 114 2.99 23.45 20.25
CA LEU A 114 3.73 24.49 20.91
C LEU A 114 4.81 24.84 19.90
N ILE A 115 4.45 25.76 19.00
CA ILE A 115 5.40 26.54 18.26
C ILE A 115 6.11 27.28 19.38
N SER A 116 7.20 26.70 19.87
CA SER A 116 8.26 27.43 20.54
C SER A 116 8.78 28.39 19.48
N GLY A 117 8.06 29.50 19.31
CA GLY A 117 8.48 30.59 18.46
C GLY A 117 9.87 31.01 18.93
N PRO A 118 10.76 31.42 18.03
CA PRO A 118 12.07 31.88 18.45
C PRO A 118 11.85 33.06 19.40
N MET A 119 12.64 33.11 20.49
CA MET A 119 12.65 34.14 21.54
C MET A 119 12.98 35.56 21.03
N VAL A 120 12.62 35.92 19.81
CA VAL A 120 12.98 37.18 19.15
C VAL A 120 12.12 38.34 19.65
N SER A 121 10.92 38.09 20.20
CA SER A 121 10.05 39.19 20.64
C SER A 121 10.54 39.88 21.92
N SER A 122 11.17 39.16 22.85
CA SER A 122 11.60 39.74 24.13
C SER A 122 12.94 40.47 24.04
N GLU A 123 13.84 40.07 23.14
CA GLU A 123 15.11 40.78 22.93
C GLU A 123 14.93 42.07 22.11
N VAL A 124 14.06 42.07 21.09
CA VAL A 124 13.82 43.27 20.26
C VAL A 124 13.15 44.38 21.06
N GLU A 125 12.26 44.03 22.00
CA GLU A 125 11.62 45.01 22.88
C GLU A 125 12.58 45.56 23.94
N LYS A 126 13.49 44.72 24.46
CA LYS A 126 14.53 45.14 25.41
C LYS A 126 15.59 46.03 24.74
N ALA A 127 15.98 45.73 23.50
CA ALA A 127 16.90 46.56 22.71
C ALA A 127 16.28 47.91 22.32
N SER A 128 14.99 47.91 21.95
CA SER A 128 14.25 49.14 21.62
C SER A 128 14.05 50.05 22.83
N GLY A 129 13.87 49.46 24.03
CA GLY A 129 13.78 50.20 25.29
C GLY A 129 15.10 50.80 25.77
N LEU A 130 16.24 50.20 25.42
CA LEU A 130 17.57 50.73 25.73
C LEU A 130 17.95 51.88 24.80
N LEU A 131 17.69 51.76 23.50
CA LEU A 131 17.96 52.82 22.52
C LEU A 131 17.21 54.12 22.84
N LYS A 132 15.99 54.02 23.39
CA LYS A 132 15.16 55.18 23.73
C LYS A 132 15.61 55.91 25.01
N LYS A 133 16.35 55.22 25.89
CA LYS A 133 16.88 55.82 27.13
C LYS A 133 18.16 56.61 26.88
N GLU A 134 18.98 56.22 25.90
CA GLU A 134 20.21 56.94 25.58
C GLU A 134 19.96 58.27 24.85
N THR A 135 18.90 58.37 24.05
CA THR A 135 18.58 59.60 23.29
C THR A 135 17.91 60.70 24.12
N THR A 136 17.55 60.45 25.38
CA THR A 136 16.84 61.44 26.24
C THR A 136 17.74 62.06 27.32
N SER A 137 19.04 61.74 27.33
CA SER A 137 20.01 62.33 28.26
C SER A 137 21.12 63.05 27.49
N SER A 138 20.79 64.18 26.87
CA SER A 138 21.73 65.26 26.52
C SER A 138 21.00 66.59 26.54
#